data_AF-A0A5J4R154-F1
#
_entry.id   AF-A0A5J4R154-F1
#
_cell.length_a   1.000
_cell.length_b   1.000
_cell.length_c   1.000
_cell.angle_alpha   90.00
_cell.angle_beta   90.00
_cell.angle_gamma   90.00
#
_symmetry.space_group_name_H-M   'P 1'
#
loop_
_entity.id
_entity.type
_entity.pdbx_description
1 polymer ?
#
loop_
_entity_poly.entity_id
_entity_poly.type
_entity_poly.pdbx_seq_one_letter_code
_entity_poly.pdbx_strand_id
1 'polypeptide(L)' 'MSYKLHLSDKAGKERDEYRRSGDKKKLEKIAVLFDELEEHPTTGTGQVEQLKYIKYNYSGCWSRRIDK' A
#
# COMPACT_ATOMS: atom_id res chain seq x y z
N MET A 1 -5.66 -8.95 -15.76
CA MET A 1 -4.71 -9.84 -15.06
C MET A 1 -4.77 -9.44 -13.61
N SER A 2 -5.03 -10.37 -12.69
CA SER A 2 -5.07 -10.07 -11.24
C SER A 2 -3.76 -10.53 -10.61
N TYR A 3 -3.13 -9.64 -9.86
CA TYR A 3 -1.94 -9.88 -9.06
C TYR A 3 -2.34 -10.30 -7.65
N LYS A 4 -1.52 -11.14 -7.00
CA LYS A 4 -1.72 -11.51 -5.59
C LYS A 4 -0.91 -10.61 -4.69
N LEU A 5 -1.56 -10.03 -3.68
CA LEU A 5 -0.88 -9.25 -2.66
C LEU A 5 -0.25 -10.14 -1.59
N HIS A 6 1.04 -9.93 -1.37
CA HIS A 6 1.78 -10.53 -0.25
C HIS A 6 2.15 -9.44 0.75
N LEU A 7 1.57 -9.52 1.95
CA LEU A 7 1.89 -8.59 3.03
C LEU A 7 3.08 -9.10 3.83
N SER A 8 3.98 -8.18 4.20
CA SER A 8 5.05 -8.48 5.15
C SER A 8 4.49 -8.57 6.58
N ASP A 9 5.22 -9.23 7.48
CA ASP A 9 4.83 -9.33 8.90
C ASP A 9 4.61 -7.95 9.54
N LYS A 10 5.42 -6.96 9.13
CA LYS A 10 5.27 -5.57 9.58
C LYS A 10 3.94 -4.98 9.10
N ALA A 11 3.63 -5.11 7.81
CA ALA A 11 2.40 -4.60 7.23
C ALA A 11 1.15 -5.26 7.85
N GLY A 12 1.22 -6.55 8.16
CA GLY A 12 0.16 -7.26 8.89
C GLY A 12 -0.10 -6.68 10.28
N LYS A 13 0.96 -6.40 11.04
CA LYS A 13 0.85 -5.77 12.37
C LYS A 13 0.27 -4.35 12.29
N GLU A 14 0.74 -3.54 11.35
CA GLU A 14 0.23 -2.17 11.14
C GLU A 14 -1.26 -2.18 10.78
N ARG A 15 -1.70 -3.09 9.91
CA ARG A 15 -3.12 -3.27 9.59
C ARG A 15 -3.95 -3.58 10.83
N ASP A 16 -3.48 -4.50 11.67
CA ASP A 16 -4.17 -4.88 12.89
C ASP A 16 -4.19 -3.74 13.92
N GLU A 17 -3.15 -2.90 13.95
CA GLU A 17 -3.09 -1.68 14.77
C GLU A 17 -4.08 -0.62 14.29
N TYR A 18 -4.18 -0.37 12.98
CA TYR A 18 -5.21 0.51 12.41
C TYR A 18 -6.62 -0.01 12.68
N ARG A 19 -6.80 -1.33 12.69
CA ARG A 19 -8.08 -1.96 13.08
C ARG A 19 -8.41 -1.70 14.55
N ARG A 20 -7.41 -1.72 15.44
CA ARG A 20 -7.58 -1.45 16.87
C ARG A 20 -7.78 0.03 17.18
N SER A 21 -7.15 0.93 16.43
CA SER A 21 -7.28 2.38 16.65
C SER A 21 -8.66 2.92 16.26
N GLY A 22 -9.45 2.17 15.49
CA GLY A 22 -10.80 2.57 15.08
C GLY A 22 -10.82 3.57 13.92
N ASP A 23 -9.68 3.79 13.26
CA ASP A 23 -9.54 4.68 12.10
C ASP A 23 -10.15 4.05 10.83
N LYS A 24 -11.49 3.94 10.80
CA LYS A 24 -12.25 3.29 9.71
C LYS A 24 -11.94 3.89 8.34
N LYS A 25 -11.79 5.22 8.26
CA LYS A 25 -11.48 5.93 7.01
C LYS A 25 -10.16 5.48 6.39
N LYS A 26 -9.13 5.25 7.22
CA LYS A 26 -7.83 4.76 6.72
C LYS A 26 -7.92 3.31 6.28
N LEU A 27 -8.64 2.47 7.03
CA LEU A 27 -8.86 1.07 6.65
C LEU A 27 -9.62 0.94 5.33
N GLU A 28 -10.67 1.73 5.13
CA GLU A 28 -11.42 1.76 3.86
C GLU A 28 -10.53 2.17 2.71
N LYS A 29 -9.70 3.20 2.88
CA LYS A 29 -8.71 3.60 1.87
C LYS A 29 -7.69 2.52 1.58
N ILE A 30 -7.16 1.84 2.60
CA ILE A 30 -6.20 0.75 2.42
C ILE A 30 -6.84 -0.39 1.63
N ALA A 31 -8.09 -0.75 1.93
CA ALA A 31 -8.82 -1.77 1.19
C ALA A 31 -9.00 -1.40 -0.29
N VAL A 32 -9.41 -0.16 -0.58
CA VAL A 32 -9.53 0.34 -1.96
C VAL A 32 -8.18 0.31 -2.69
N LEU A 33 -7.09 0.72 -2.01
CA LEU A 33 -5.75 0.66 -2.59
C LEU A 33 -5.29 -0.77 -2.84
N PHE A 34 -5.68 -1.73 -2.00
CA PHE A 34 -5.34 -3.14 -2.20
C PHE A 34 -6.05 -3.73 -3.42
N ASP A 35 -7.37 -3.53 -3.53
CA ASP A 35 -8.12 -3.96 -4.71
C ASP A 35 -7.51 -3.36 -5.99
N GLU A 36 -7.18 -2.06 -5.97
CA GLU A 36 -6.56 -1.40 -7.12
C GLU A 36 -5.15 -1.94 -7.42
N LEU A 37 -4.35 -2.30 -6.41
CA LEU A 37 -3.02 -2.89 -6.61
C LEU A 37 -3.07 -4.29 -7.23
N GLU A 38 -4.15 -5.04 -7.01
CA GLU A 38 -4.35 -6.34 -7.67
C GLU A 38 -4.57 -6.18 -9.17
N GLU A 39 -5.06 -5.04 -9.65
CA GLU A 39 -5.27 -4.77 -11.09
C GLU A 39 -4.16 -3.89 -11.70
N HIS A 40 -3.71 -2.90 -10.95
CA HIS A 40 -2.83 -1.82 -11.39
C HIS A 40 -1.72 -1.56 -10.36
N PRO A 41 -0.66 -2.39 -10.31
CA PRO A 41 0.40 -2.26 -9.31
C PRO A 41 1.19 -0.94 -9.41
N THR A 42 1.42 -0.43 -10.63
CA THR A 42 2.31 0.72 -10.91
C THR A 42 1.57 2.00 -11.29
N THR A 43 0.24 1.98 -11.35
CA THR A 43 -0.59 3.12 -11.78
C THR A 43 -1.85 3.20 -10.94
N GLY A 44 -2.50 4.38 -10.94
CA GLY A 44 -3.80 4.58 -10.30
C GLY A 44 -3.78 5.63 -9.19
N THR A 45 -4.52 5.41 -8.12
CA THR A 45 -4.82 6.41 -7.08
C THR A 45 -3.80 6.41 -5.94
N GLY A 46 -3.81 7.50 -5.16
CA GLY A 46 -2.93 7.65 -4.00
C GLY A 46 -1.55 8.22 -4.30
N GLN A 47 -1.41 9.10 -5.31
CA GLN A 47 -0.13 9.75 -5.66
C GLN A 47 1.01 8.73 -5.80
N VAL A 48 0.91 7.91 -6.84
CA VAL A 48 1.86 6.83 -7.12
C VAL A 48 3.26 7.42 -7.36
N GLU A 49 4.17 7.20 -6.41
CA GLU A 49 5.56 7.67 -6.48
C GLU A 49 6.52 6.49 -6.58
N GLN A 50 7.35 6.47 -7.62
CA GLN A 50 8.39 5.47 -7.74
C GLN A 50 9.55 5.81 -6.79
N LEU A 51 9.86 4.89 -5.88
CA LEU A 51 10.95 5.07 -4.94
C LEU A 51 12.28 4.84 -5.68
N LYS A 52 13.01 5.93 -5.94
CA LYS A 52 14.30 5.90 -6.68
C LYS A 52 15.52 5.56 -5.84
N TYR A 53 15.38 5.17 -4.57
CA TYR A 53 16.52 5.11 -3.66
C TYR A 53 17.44 3.89 -3.94
N ILE A 54 18.42 4.12 -4.82
CA ILE A 54 19.50 3.21 -5.23
C ILE A 54 20.41 2.82 -4.05
N LYS A 55 20.42 3.59 -2.95
CA LYS A 55 21.30 3.32 -1.79
C LYS A 55 20.84 2.16 -0.88
N TYR A 56 19.58 1.70 -1.01
CA TYR A 56 18.98 0.69 -0.13
C TYR A 56 18.18 -0.40 -0.87
N ASN A 57 18.45 -0.65 -2.16
CA ASN A 57 17.79 -1.71 -2.95
C ASN A 57 16.27 -1.55 -3.20
N TYR A 58 15.70 -0.36 -3.04
CA TYR A 58 14.26 -0.10 -3.31
C TYR A 58 13.94 0.18 -4.79
N SER A 59 14.88 -0.10 -5.71
CA SER A 59 14.63 0.08 -7.15
C SER A 59 13.50 -0.85 -7.60
N GLY A 60 12.42 -0.28 -8.12
CA GLY A 60 11.21 -1.01 -8.48
C GLY A 60 10.10 -1.01 -7.41
N CYS A 61 10.33 -0.37 -6.26
CA CYS A 61 9.28 -0.14 -5.27
C CYS A 61 8.46 1.10 -5.60
N TRP A 62 7.18 1.05 -5.23
CA TRP A 62 6.22 2.13 -5.41
C TRP A 62 5.64 2.52 -4.06
N SER A 63 5.45 3.82 -3.85
CA SER A 63 4.79 4.38 -2.69
C SER A 63 3.41 4.90 -3.10
N ARG A 64 2.42 4.71 -2.22
CA ARG A 64 1.09 5.29 -2.35
C ARG A 64 0.67 5.88 -1.01
N ARG A 65 -0.02 7.01 -1.09
CA ARG A 65 -0.44 7.82 0.03
C ARG A 65 -1.81 7.37 0.54
N ILE A 66 -1.83 6.86 1.77
CA ILE A 66 -3.06 6.45 2.47
C ILE A 66 -3.76 7.68 3.06
N ASP A 67 -3.01 8.67 3.57
CA ASP A 67 -3.60 9.86 4.20
C ASP A 67 -2.82 11.14 3.88
N LYS A 68 -3.44 12.31 4.11
CA LYS A 68 -2.88 13.63 3.77
C LYS A 68 -1.67 13.98 4.64
#